data_AF-A0A7X8MAP0-F1
#
_entry.id   AF-A0A7X8MAP0-F1
#
_cell.length_a   1.000
_cell.length_b   1.000
_cell.length_c   1.000
_cell.angle_alpha   90.00
_cell.angle_beta   90.00
_cell.angle_gamma   90.00
#
_symmetry.space_group_name_H-M   'P 1'
#
loop_
_entity.id
_entity.type
_entity.pdbx_description
1 polymer ?
#
loop_
_entity_poly.entity_id
_entity_poly.type
_entity_poly.pdbx_seq_one_letter_code
_entity_poly.pdbx_strand_id
1 'polypeptide(L)'
;MSSNLRARVIGSIVLLIGLSLLVRNLHMGQMLLLTGALLFLAAALFFGRSYLQRETDWWMILPAGVSFTVGIIWLLSFAGILPDGLANIIFLGGAALSFWAIWMEKTHRPYAGLAQYPALLLTAGALLAFLSDQNVLRSEWIVPSLLFLTGLLLVSRNWSKRGR
;
A
#
# COMPACT_ATOMS: atom_id res chain seq x y z
N MET A 1 -4.41 48.86 31.16
CA MET A 1 -4.73 47.45 30.84
C MET A 1 -3.41 46.72 30.64
N SER A 2 -3.03 45.81 31.55
CA SER A 2 -1.66 45.26 31.61
C SER A 2 -1.34 44.44 30.35
N SER A 3 -0.10 44.56 29.86
CA SER A 3 0.43 43.82 28.70
C SER A 3 0.18 42.31 28.80
N ASN A 4 0.21 41.77 30.02
CA ASN A 4 -0.08 40.37 30.33
C ASN A 4 -1.53 39.96 30.01
N LEU A 5 -2.52 40.84 30.18
CA LEU A 5 -3.91 40.54 29.86
C LEU A 5 -4.11 40.47 28.33
N ARG A 6 -3.49 41.40 27.58
CA ARG A 6 -3.54 41.40 26.11
C ARG A 6 -2.87 40.15 25.52
N ALA A 7 -1.70 39.78 26.04
CA ALA A 7 -1.00 38.57 25.61
C ALA A 7 -1.81 37.29 25.89
N ARG A 8 -2.47 37.20 27.05
CA ARG A 8 -3.36 36.07 27.38
C ARG A 8 -4.57 36.00 26.44
N VAL A 9 -5.21 37.13 26.17
CA VAL A 9 -6.37 37.18 25.26
C VAL A 9 -5.98 36.79 23.83
N ILE A 10 -4.86 37.30 23.33
CA ILE A 10 -4.35 36.95 22.00
C ILE A 10 -3.98 35.46 21.94
N GLY A 11 -3.32 34.92 22.97
CA GLY A 11 -2.99 33.51 23.07
C GLY A 11 -4.23 32.60 23.04
N SER A 12 -5.27 32.94 23.80
CA SER A 12 -6.53 32.18 23.82
C SER A 12 -7.23 32.18 22.46
N ILE A 13 -7.25 33.31 21.75
CA ILE A 13 -7.85 33.42 20.42
C ILE A 13 -7.09 32.53 19.41
N VAL A 14 -5.76 32.57 19.43
CA VAL A 14 -4.93 31.72 18.56
C VAL A 14 -5.14 30.23 18.85
N LEU A 15 -5.25 29.85 20.13
CA LEU A 15 -5.55 28.46 20.52
C LEU A 15 -6.90 27.99 20.01
N LEU A 16 -7.94 28.82 20.12
CA LEU A 16 -9.28 28.49 19.64
C LEU A 16 -9.33 28.37 18.12
N ILE A 17 -8.62 29.24 17.39
CA ILE A 17 -8.48 29.15 15.94
C ILE A 17 -7.75 27.86 15.55
N GLY A 18 -6.62 27.56 16.20
CA GLY A 18 -5.85 26.35 15.97
C GLY A 18 -6.66 25.08 16.24
N LEU A 19 -7.41 25.04 17.34
CA LEU A 19 -8.27 23.93 17.71
C LEU A 19 -9.43 23.75 16.71
N SER A 20 -10.06 24.85 16.27
CA SER A 20 -11.13 24.81 15.26
C SER A 20 -10.64 24.26 13.91
N LEU A 21 -9.46 24.72 13.46
CA LEU A 21 -8.81 24.20 12.25
C LEU A 21 -8.46 22.71 12.39
N LEU A 22 -7.99 22.29 13.56
CA LEU A 22 -7.69 20.89 13.86
C LEU A 22 -8.96 20.02 13.77
N VAL A 23 -10.04 20.41 14.46
CA VAL A 23 -11.31 19.68 14.47
C VAL A 23 -11.91 19.59 13.07
N ARG A 24 -11.86 20.67 12.29
CA ARG A 24 -12.33 20.69 10.90
C ARG A 24 -11.51 19.76 10.01
N ASN A 25 -10.19 19.74 10.17
CA ASN A 25 -9.32 18.87 9.40
C ASN A 25 -9.55 17.38 9.76
N LEU A 26 -9.81 17.07 11.03
CA LEU A 26 -10.10 15.71 11.48
C LEU A 26 -11.41 15.18 10.89
N HIS A 27 -12.50 15.97 10.91
CA HIS A 27 -13.78 15.57 10.34
C HIS A 27 -13.71 15.41 8.82
N MET A 28 -13.00 16.33 8.14
CA MET A 28 -12.86 16.27 6.68
C MET A 28 -12.00 15.08 6.25
N GLY A 29 -10.95 14.76 7.01
CA GLY A 29 -10.11 13.58 6.79
C GLY A 29 -10.89 12.27 6.97
N GLN A 30 -11.66 12.12 8.05
CA GLN A 30 -12.46 10.91 8.29
C GLN A 30 -13.53 10.69 7.22
N MET A 31 -14.26 11.75 6.83
CA MET A 31 -15.26 11.64 5.76
C MET A 31 -14.63 11.26 4.42
N LEU A 32 -13.41 11.77 4.13
CA LEU A 32 -12.68 11.43 2.91
C LEU A 32 -12.24 9.95 2.91
N LEU A 33 -11.77 9.44 4.05
CA LEU A 33 -11.38 8.03 4.19
C LEU A 33 -12.57 7.10 3.95
N LEU A 34 -13.72 7.38 4.57
CA LEU A 34 -14.92 6.56 4.40
C LEU A 34 -15.45 6.60 2.95
N THR A 35 -15.57 7.80 2.38
CA THR A 35 -16.08 7.96 1.01
C THR A 35 -15.13 7.33 -0.02
N GLY A 36 -13.82 7.52 0.13
CA GLY A 36 -12.83 6.88 -0.72
C GLY A 36 -12.82 5.36 -0.57
N ALA A 37 -12.93 4.83 0.66
CA ALA A 37 -13.03 3.39 0.90
C ALA A 37 -14.22 2.78 0.15
N LEU A 38 -15.40 3.40 0.26
CA LEU A 38 -16.61 2.94 -0.43
C LEU A 38 -16.46 3.02 -1.96
N LEU A 39 -15.87 4.09 -2.49
CA LEU A 39 -15.63 4.23 -3.93
C LEU A 39 -14.67 3.16 -4.46
N PHE A 40 -13.57 2.91 -3.78
CA PHE A 40 -12.60 1.88 -4.18
C PHE A 40 -13.15 0.46 -4.05
N LEU A 41 -13.96 0.18 -3.02
CA LEU A 41 -14.66 -1.10 -2.91
C LEU A 41 -15.71 -1.28 -4.01
N ALA A 42 -16.47 -0.23 -4.35
CA ALA A 42 -17.39 -0.27 -5.47
C ALA A 42 -16.67 -0.50 -6.81
N ALA A 43 -15.53 0.17 -7.02
CA ALA A 43 -14.68 -0.06 -8.18
C ALA A 43 -14.15 -1.51 -8.23
N ALA A 44 -13.72 -2.05 -7.09
CA ALA A 44 -13.28 -3.45 -6.98
C ALA A 44 -14.37 -4.44 -7.39
N LEU A 45 -15.61 -4.21 -6.95
CA LEU A 45 -16.76 -5.02 -7.34
C LEU A 45 -17.08 -4.89 -8.82
N PHE A 46 -16.99 -3.67 -9.37
CA PHE A 46 -17.22 -3.42 -10.80
C PHE A 46 -16.22 -4.17 -11.68
N PHE A 47 -14.92 -4.01 -11.41
CA PHE A 47 -13.87 -4.70 -12.16
C PHE A 47 -13.88 -6.21 -11.92
N GLY A 48 -14.09 -6.65 -10.68
CA GLY A 48 -14.17 -8.07 -10.34
C GLY A 48 -15.35 -8.76 -11.03
N ARG A 49 -16.51 -8.10 -11.09
CA ARG A 49 -17.66 -8.61 -11.85
C ARG A 49 -17.37 -8.73 -13.34
N SER A 50 -16.73 -7.73 -13.93
CA SER A 50 -16.38 -7.78 -15.35
C SER A 50 -15.37 -8.89 -15.65
N TYR A 51 -14.38 -9.10 -14.77
CA TYR A 51 -13.44 -10.22 -14.84
C TYR A 51 -14.13 -11.59 -14.81
N LEU A 52 -15.14 -11.78 -13.95
CA LEU A 52 -15.92 -13.02 -13.88
C LEU A 52 -16.87 -13.23 -15.07
N GLN A 53 -17.36 -12.15 -15.67
CA GLN A 53 -18.36 -12.21 -16.76
C GLN A 53 -17.75 -12.35 -18.14
N ARG A 54 -16.54 -11.80 -18.35
CA ARG A 54 -15.90 -11.72 -19.66
C ARG A 54 -14.53 -12.34 -19.59
N GLU A 55 -14.40 -13.52 -20.17
CA GLU A 55 -13.09 -14.17 -20.28
C GLU A 55 -12.08 -13.29 -21.02
N THR A 56 -12.48 -12.41 -21.94
CA THR A 56 -11.56 -11.50 -22.66
C THR A 56 -10.89 -10.47 -21.75
N ASP A 57 -11.49 -10.14 -20.60
CA ASP A 57 -11.13 -8.98 -19.77
C ASP A 57 -10.28 -9.38 -18.55
N TRP A 58 -9.39 -10.36 -18.72
CA TRP A 58 -8.53 -10.90 -17.66
C TRP A 58 -7.70 -9.86 -16.91
N TRP A 59 -7.30 -8.80 -17.60
CA TRP A 59 -6.50 -7.73 -17.03
C TRP A 59 -7.25 -6.98 -15.92
N MET A 60 -8.59 -7.08 -15.87
CA MET A 60 -9.43 -6.41 -14.87
C MET A 60 -9.27 -6.94 -13.45
N ILE A 61 -8.68 -8.13 -13.26
CA ILE A 61 -8.34 -8.62 -11.92
C ILE A 61 -7.32 -7.72 -11.21
N LEU A 62 -6.40 -7.08 -11.96
CA LEU A 62 -5.41 -6.15 -11.40
C LEU A 62 -6.06 -4.89 -10.81
N PRO A 63 -6.81 -4.07 -11.57
CA PRO A 63 -7.49 -2.92 -11.01
C PRO A 63 -8.55 -3.34 -9.97
N ALA A 64 -9.17 -4.52 -10.09
CA ALA A 64 -10.07 -5.04 -9.06
C ALA A 64 -9.34 -5.27 -7.73
N GLY A 65 -8.25 -6.03 -7.74
CA GLY A 65 -7.50 -6.38 -6.53
C GLY A 65 -6.78 -5.19 -5.89
N VAL A 66 -6.22 -4.28 -6.71
CA VAL A 66 -5.64 -3.03 -6.20
C VAL A 66 -6.71 -2.14 -5.57
N SER A 67 -7.84 -1.93 -6.25
CA SER A 67 -8.94 -1.13 -5.70
C SER A 67 -9.50 -1.75 -4.41
N PHE A 68 -9.62 -3.08 -4.37
CA PHE A 68 -10.05 -3.79 -3.16
C PHE A 68 -9.10 -3.53 -1.99
N THR A 69 -7.80 -3.68 -2.24
CA THR A 69 -6.77 -3.50 -1.21
C THR A 69 -6.77 -2.05 -0.69
N VAL A 70 -6.83 -1.06 -1.58
CA VAL A 70 -6.91 0.36 -1.19
C VAL A 70 -8.18 0.65 -0.41
N GLY A 71 -9.32 0.12 -0.86
CA GLY A 71 -10.61 0.27 -0.18
C GLY A 71 -10.57 -0.28 1.25
N ILE A 72 -9.97 -1.46 1.44
CA ILE A 72 -9.78 -2.06 2.75
C ILE A 72 -8.84 -1.23 3.62
N ILE A 73 -7.70 -0.76 3.09
CA ILE A 73 -6.78 0.10 3.84
C ILE A 73 -7.50 1.35 4.34
N TRP A 74 -8.23 2.04 3.48
CA TRP A 74 -8.94 3.26 3.84
C TRP A 74 -10.06 2.99 4.85
N LEU A 75 -10.75 1.85 4.73
CA LEU A 75 -11.77 1.44 5.69
C LEU A 75 -11.18 1.14 7.07
N LEU A 76 -10.05 0.43 7.12
CA LEU A 76 -9.34 0.13 8.37
C LEU A 76 -8.74 1.39 9.00
N SER A 77 -8.23 2.31 8.19
CA SER A 77 -7.77 3.63 8.65
C SER A 77 -8.91 4.46 9.21
N PHE A 78 -10.07 4.46 8.55
CA PHE A 78 -11.28 5.14 9.04
C PHE A 78 -11.75 4.55 10.38
N ALA A 79 -11.69 3.23 10.53
CA ALA A 79 -12.05 2.54 11.77
C ALA A 79 -11.04 2.78 12.92
N GLY A 80 -9.87 3.37 12.64
CA GLY A 80 -8.80 3.57 13.62
C GLY A 80 -8.14 2.29 14.11
N ILE A 81 -8.29 1.19 13.35
CA ILE A 81 -7.77 -0.14 13.70
C ILE A 81 -6.41 -0.37 13.04
N LEU A 82 -6.13 0.31 11.92
CA LEU A 82 -4.90 0.12 11.16
C LEU A 82 -3.69 0.75 11.89
N PRO A 83 -2.70 -0.05 12.32
CA PRO A 83 -1.49 0.50 12.92
C PRO A 83 -0.66 1.27 11.88
N ASP A 84 0.05 2.29 12.35
CA ASP A 84 0.97 3.07 11.53
C ASP A 84 2.02 2.15 10.88
N GLY A 85 2.28 2.33 9.58
CA GLY A 85 3.25 1.53 8.82
C GLY A 85 2.66 0.28 8.12
N LEU A 86 1.59 -0.33 8.66
CA LEU A 86 0.98 -1.52 8.04
C LEU A 86 0.25 -1.25 6.73
N ALA A 87 -0.16 0.00 6.47
CA ALA A 87 -0.81 0.38 5.21
C ALA A 87 0.01 -0.01 3.97
N ASN A 88 1.33 0.22 4.00
CA ASN A 88 2.22 -0.11 2.88
C ASN A 88 2.38 -1.62 2.70
N ILE A 89 2.44 -2.35 3.82
CA ILE A 89 2.59 -3.81 3.83
C ILE A 89 1.33 -4.46 3.25
N ILE A 90 0.16 -4.02 3.70
CA ILE A 90 -1.13 -4.48 3.19
C ILE A 90 -1.28 -4.11 1.71
N PHE A 91 -0.87 -2.90 1.30
CA PHE A 91 -0.94 -2.47 -0.09
C PHE A 91 -0.09 -3.35 -1.00
N LEU A 92 1.19 -3.52 -0.67
CA LEU A 92 2.12 -4.35 -1.44
C LEU A 92 1.69 -5.81 -1.44
N GLY A 93 1.23 -6.33 -0.30
CA GLY A 93 0.71 -7.69 -0.17
C GLY A 93 -0.54 -7.94 -1.00
N GLY A 94 -1.52 -7.03 -0.95
CA GLY A 94 -2.75 -7.14 -1.75
C GLY A 94 -2.50 -7.00 -3.25
N ALA A 95 -1.58 -6.11 -3.64
CA ALA A 95 -1.12 -6.02 -5.03
C ALA A 95 -0.41 -7.32 -5.46
N ALA A 96 0.47 -7.88 -4.63
CA ALA A 96 1.14 -9.15 -4.91
C ALA A 96 0.13 -10.30 -5.10
N LEU A 97 -0.89 -10.38 -4.23
CA LEU A 97 -1.96 -11.38 -4.34
C LEU A 97 -2.71 -11.29 -5.66
N SER A 98 -2.93 -10.07 -6.18
CA SER A 98 -3.58 -9.86 -7.47
C SER A 98 -2.76 -10.46 -8.62
N PHE A 99 -1.44 -10.32 -8.59
CA PHE A 99 -0.55 -10.96 -9.58
C PHE A 99 -0.40 -12.47 -9.37
N TRP A 100 -0.41 -12.94 -8.12
CA TRP A 100 -0.42 -14.37 -7.82
C TRP A 100 -1.68 -15.06 -8.35
N ALA A 101 -2.85 -14.41 -8.23
CA ALA A 101 -4.10 -14.92 -8.80
C ALA A 101 -3.98 -15.12 -10.32
N ILE A 102 -3.43 -14.14 -11.05
CA ILE A 102 -3.18 -14.26 -12.50
C ILE A 102 -2.21 -15.40 -12.82
N TRP A 103 -1.16 -15.56 -12.01
CA TRP A 103 -0.18 -16.62 -12.22
C TRP A 103 -0.75 -18.02 -11.97
N MET A 104 -1.63 -18.16 -10.98
CA MET A 104 -2.33 -19.42 -10.71
C MET A 104 -3.29 -19.80 -11.84
N GLU A 105 -3.85 -18.83 -12.56
CA GLU A 105 -4.72 -19.04 -13.72
C GLU A 105 -3.97 -19.35 -15.03
N LYS A 106 -2.74 -19.87 -14.90
CA LYS A 106 -1.78 -20.19 -15.96
C LYS A 106 -2.33 -21.06 -17.10
N THR A 107 -3.43 -21.77 -16.88
CA THR A 107 -3.93 -22.81 -17.76
C THR A 107 -4.55 -22.28 -19.07
N HIS A 108 -4.91 -20.99 -19.17
CA HIS A 108 -5.66 -20.45 -20.34
C HIS A 108 -5.13 -19.12 -20.92
N ARG A 109 -3.97 -18.59 -20.49
CA ARG A 109 -3.59 -17.19 -20.75
C ARG A 109 -2.14 -17.01 -21.23
N PRO A 110 -1.89 -16.39 -22.42
CA PRO A 110 -0.55 -16.29 -23.01
C PRO A 110 0.47 -15.43 -22.22
N TYR A 111 0.03 -14.62 -21.26
CA TYR A 111 0.90 -13.72 -20.48
C TYR A 111 0.98 -14.04 -18.98
N ALA A 112 0.33 -15.10 -18.50
CA ALA A 112 0.31 -15.46 -17.08
C ALA A 112 1.71 -15.83 -16.53
N GLY A 113 2.61 -16.33 -17.39
CA GLY A 113 3.99 -16.65 -17.01
C GLY A 113 4.81 -15.43 -16.59
N LEU A 114 4.53 -14.24 -17.15
CA LEU A 114 5.24 -13.00 -16.82
C LEU A 114 4.76 -12.36 -15.52
N ALA A 115 3.56 -12.69 -15.04
CA ALA A 115 3.00 -12.15 -13.80
C ALA A 115 3.78 -12.60 -12.53
N GLN A 116 4.60 -13.66 -12.64
CA GLN A 116 5.41 -14.15 -11.52
C GLN A 116 6.47 -13.15 -11.04
N TYR A 117 7.06 -12.40 -11.97
CA TYR A 117 8.12 -11.44 -11.64
C TYR A 117 7.59 -10.29 -10.78
N PRO A 118 6.51 -9.58 -11.16
CA PRO A 118 5.93 -8.55 -10.29
C PRO A 118 5.33 -9.16 -9.02
N ALA A 119 4.73 -10.36 -9.06
CA ALA A 119 4.21 -11.01 -7.84
C ALA A 119 5.32 -11.23 -6.80
N LEU A 120 6.45 -11.82 -7.21
CA LEU A 120 7.60 -12.05 -6.34
C LEU A 120 8.21 -10.74 -5.84
N LEU A 121 8.37 -9.75 -6.73
CA LEU A 121 8.93 -8.45 -6.38
C LEU A 121 8.06 -7.72 -5.35
N LEU A 122 6.75 -7.70 -5.52
CA LEU A 122 5.80 -7.10 -4.58
C LEU A 122 5.73 -7.88 -3.26
N THR A 123 5.80 -9.21 -3.31
CA THR A 123 5.86 -10.06 -2.11
C THR A 123 7.13 -9.77 -1.30
N ALA A 124 8.28 -9.69 -1.98
CA ALA A 124 9.54 -9.32 -1.35
C ALA A 124 9.50 -7.89 -0.79
N GLY A 125 8.87 -6.95 -1.51
CA GLY A 125 8.64 -5.59 -1.05
C GLY A 125 7.77 -5.54 0.21
N ALA A 126 6.68 -6.30 0.24
CA ALA A 126 5.80 -6.40 1.42
C ALA A 126 6.55 -7.01 2.63
N LEU A 127 7.35 -8.04 2.39
CA LEU A 127 8.18 -8.65 3.42
C LEU A 127 9.24 -7.68 3.96
N LEU A 128 9.93 -6.96 3.07
CA LEU A 128 10.90 -5.93 3.46
C LEU A 128 10.23 -4.80 4.24
N ALA A 129 9.05 -4.34 3.81
CA ALA A 129 8.29 -3.33 4.53
C ALA A 129 7.88 -3.83 5.93
N PHE A 130 7.49 -5.10 6.06
CA PHE A 130 7.18 -5.73 7.34
C PHE A 130 8.39 -5.82 8.27
N LEU A 131 9.55 -6.25 7.74
CA LEU A 131 10.80 -6.27 8.50
C LEU A 131 11.27 -4.86 8.89
N SER A 132 10.94 -3.85 8.08
CA SER A 132 11.21 -2.44 8.39
C SER A 132 10.36 -1.94 9.54
N ASP A 133 9.07 -2.25 9.50
CA ASP A 133 8.08 -1.82 10.49
C ASP A 133 8.38 -2.40 11.88
N GLN A 134 8.80 -3.67 11.93
CA GLN A 134 9.18 -4.36 13.18
C GLN A 134 10.51 -3.89 13.79
N ASN A 135 11.09 -2.77 13.32
CA ASN A 135 12.43 -2.28 13.71
C ASN A 135 13.55 -3.32 13.54
N VAL A 136 13.31 -4.41 12.81
CA VAL A 136 14.32 -5.45 12.51
C VAL A 136 15.38 -4.88 11.56
N LEU A 137 15.00 -3.93 10.69
CA LEU A 137 15.91 -3.13 9.87
C LEU A 137 16.49 -1.91 10.63
N ARG A 138 16.87 -2.09 11.90
CA ARG A 138 17.88 -1.21 12.52
C ARG A 138 19.11 -1.17 11.60
N SER A 139 19.78 -0.02 11.55
CA SER A 139 20.87 0.36 10.61
C SER A 139 21.95 -0.71 10.32
N GLU A 140 22.07 -1.70 11.18
CA GLU A 140 22.97 -2.85 11.13
C GLU A 140 22.63 -3.86 10.01
N TRP A 141 21.36 -3.94 9.57
CA TRP A 141 20.88 -4.98 8.62
C TRP A 141 20.69 -4.50 7.17
N ILE A 142 20.73 -3.18 6.94
CA ILE A 142 20.58 -2.57 5.62
C ILE A 142 21.78 -2.92 4.71
N VAL A 143 23.00 -2.81 5.26
CA VAL A 143 24.24 -3.09 4.53
C VAL A 143 24.34 -4.59 4.14
N PRO A 144 24.07 -5.55 5.03
CA PRO A 144 24.01 -6.98 4.66
C PRO A 144 22.99 -7.31 3.58
N SER A 145 21.79 -6.72 3.64
CA SER A 145 20.72 -6.99 2.68
C SER A 145 21.06 -6.45 1.29
N LEU A 146 21.66 -5.26 1.21
CA LEU A 146 22.19 -4.70 -0.03
C LEU A 146 23.33 -5.54 -0.60
N LEU A 147 24.28 -5.97 0.24
CA LEU A 147 25.38 -6.86 -0.18
C LEU A 147 24.84 -8.19 -0.69
N PHE A 148 23.83 -8.76 -0.03
CA PHE A 148 23.21 -10.02 -0.44
C PHE A 148 22.50 -9.90 -1.79
N LEU A 149 21.68 -8.86 -1.98
CA LEU A 149 21.02 -8.58 -3.27
C LEU A 149 22.02 -8.32 -4.40
N THR A 150 23.09 -7.58 -4.11
CA THR A 150 24.16 -7.31 -5.07
C THR A 150 24.91 -8.59 -5.43
N GLY A 151 25.18 -9.46 -4.46
CA GLY A 151 25.77 -10.78 -4.67
C GLY A 151 24.88 -11.70 -5.52
N LEU A 152 23.58 -11.72 -5.22
CA LEU A 152 22.61 -12.52 -5.98
C LEU A 152 22.51 -12.07 -7.44
N LEU A 153 22.52 -10.75 -7.68
CA LEU A 153 22.54 -10.15 -9.01
C LEU A 153 23.83 -10.49 -9.79
N LEU A 154 24.99 -10.49 -9.12
CA LEU A 154 26.25 -10.87 -9.75
C LEU A 154 26.28 -12.35 -10.14
N VAL A 155 25.75 -13.23 -9.29
CA VAL A 155 25.67 -14.67 -9.57
C VAL A 155 24.70 -14.96 -10.73
N SER A 156 23.52 -14.36 -10.73
CA SER A 156 22.54 -14.58 -11.81
C SER A 156 23.07 -14.09 -13.17
N ARG A 157 23.75 -12.93 -13.16
CA ARG A 157 24.37 -12.37 -14.36
C ARG A 157 25.55 -13.20 -14.86
N ASN A 158 26.28 -13.88 -13.97
CA ASN A 158 27.38 -14.76 -14.32
C ASN A 158 26.89 -16.11 -14.89
N TRP A 159 25.81 -16.68 -14.33
CA TRP A 159 25.16 -17.87 -14.90
C TRP A 159 24.60 -17.64 -16.29
N SER A 160 24.05 -16.45 -16.56
CA SER A 160 23.59 -16.09 -17.91
C SER A 160 24.71 -16.02 -18.96
N LYS A 161 25.99 -15.87 -18.56
CA LYS A 161 27.14 -15.82 -19.48
C LYS A 161 27.77 -17.18 -19.77
N ARG A 162 27.51 -18.21 -18.95
CA ARG A 162 28.06 -19.56 -19.14
C ARG A 162 27.24 -20.48 -20.06
N GLY A 163 26.07 -20.01 -20.51
CA GLY A 163 25.18 -20.74 -21.43
C GLY A 163 25.28 -20.32 -22.91
N ARG A 164 26.32 -19.56 -23.29
CA ARG A 164 26.68 -19.29 -24.70
C ARG A 164 28.07 -19.81 -24.98
#